data_AF-A0A5C9CF82-F1
#
_entry.id   AF-A0A5C9CF82-F1
#
_cell.length_a   1.000
_cell.length_b   1.000
_cell.length_c   1.000
_cell.angle_alpha   90.00
_cell.angle_beta   90.00
_cell.angle_gamma   90.00
#
_symmetry.space_group_name_H-M   'P 1'
#
loop_
_entity.id
_entity.type
_entity.pdbx_description
1 polymer ?
#
loop_
_entity_poly.entity_id
_entity_poly.type
_entity_poly.pdbx_seq_one_letter_code
_entity_poly.pdbx_strand_id
1 'polypeptide(L)' 'MKAIQDLFSTDYGIMSFIVIAVTIIGLGGAYVVLKAKMAESAKNAGE' A
#
# COMPACT_ATOMS: atom_id res chain seq x y z
N MET A 1 20.26 20.27 -4.00
CA MET A 1 20.64 18.84 -4.04
C MET A 1 21.06 18.29 -2.68
N LYS A 2 21.93 18.97 -1.89
CA LYS A 2 22.33 18.49 -0.54
C LYS A 2 21.15 18.18 0.39
N ALA A 3 20.15 19.07 0.50
CA ALA A 3 18.98 18.84 1.36
C ALA A 3 18.12 17.62 0.94
N ILE A 4 18.05 17.32 -0.36
CA ILE A 4 17.33 16.14 -0.87
C ILE A 4 18.16 14.88 -0.61
N GLN A 5 19.48 14.94 -0.85
CA GLN A 5 20.39 13.83 -0.60
C GLN A 5 20.51 13.47 0.89
N ASP A 6 20.49 14.46 1.79
CA ASP A 6 20.48 14.22 3.24
C ASP A 6 19.15 13.58 3.67
N LEU A 7 18.02 14.02 3.09
CA LEU A 7 16.69 13.43 3.32
C LEU A 7 16.56 11.98 2.87
N PHE A 8 17.38 11.54 1.91
CA PHE A 8 17.39 10.16 1.40
C PHE A 8 18.70 9.42 1.74
N SER A 9 19.56 10.01 2.59
CA SER A 9 20.79 9.36 3.06
C SER A 9 20.44 8.15 3.92
N THR A 10 21.44 7.29 4.18
CA THR A 10 21.30 5.88 4.57
C THR A 10 20.24 5.58 5.64
N ASP A 11 20.00 6.49 6.60
CA ASP A 11 18.99 6.30 7.65
C ASP A 11 17.55 6.61 7.19
N TYR A 12 17.35 7.72 6.49
CA TYR A 12 16.03 8.15 6.01
C TYR A 12 15.62 7.45 4.70
N GLY A 13 16.59 7.11 3.85
CA GLY A 13 16.37 6.37 2.62
C GLY A 13 15.77 5.00 2.90
N ILE A 14 16.37 4.21 3.80
CA ILE A 14 15.87 2.88 4.18
C ILE A 14 14.48 2.99 4.82
N MET A 15 14.26 3.96 5.72
CA MET A 15 12.96 4.21 6.31
C MET A 15 11.90 4.55 5.25
N SER A 16 12.23 5.38 4.25
CA SER A 16 11.32 5.74 3.16
C SER A 16 10.93 4.53 2.31
N PHE A 17 11.87 3.62 2.01
CA PHE A 17 11.57 2.37 1.30
C PHE A 17 10.62 1.47 2.06
N ILE A 18 10.81 1.34 3.38
CA ILE A 18 9.92 0.55 4.24
C ILE A 18 8.51 1.15 4.24
N VAL A 19 8.37 2.46 4.40
CA VAL A 19 7.07 3.15 4.38
C VAL A 19 6.37 2.96 3.04
N ILE A 20 7.11 3.06 1.93
CA ILE A 20 6.56 2.83 0.58
C ILE A 20 6.09 1.38 0.45
N ALA A 21 6.90 0.40 0.86
CA ALA A 21 6.55 -1.01 0.79
C ALA A 21 5.30 -1.34 1.62
N VAL A 22 5.23 -0.84 2.86
CA VAL A 22 4.06 -1.00 3.74
C VAL A 22 2.82 -0.36 3.14
N THR A 23 2.96 0.83 2.54
CA THR A 23 1.85 1.52 1.88
C THR A 23 1.31 0.73 0.71
N ILE A 24 2.19 0.19 -0.15
CA ILE A 24 1.80 -0.65 -1.29
C ILE A 24 1.09 -1.93 -0.81
N ILE A 25 1.62 -2.59 0.21
CA ILE A 25 1.00 -3.80 0.79
C ILE A 25 -0.37 -3.47 1.39
N GLY A 26 -0.49 -2.37 2.14
CA GLY A 26 -1.74 -1.94 2.76
C GLY A 26 -2.82 -1.62 1.72
N LEU A 27 -2.47 -0.85 0.69
CA LEU A 27 -3.39 -0.53 -0.41
C LEU A 27 -3.76 -1.77 -1.22
N GLY A 28 -2.79 -2.63 -1.53
CA GLY A 28 -3.04 -3.90 -2.24
C GLY A 28 -3.95 -4.83 -1.45
N GLY A 29 -3.71 -5.00 -0.15
CA GLY A 29 -4.55 -5.79 0.74
C GLY A 29 -5.97 -5.23 0.85
N ALA A 30 -6.10 -3.91 1.04
CA ALA A 30 -7.41 -3.25 1.07
C ALA A 30 -8.17 -3.45 -0.25
N TYR A 31 -7.50 -3.31 -1.40
CA TYR A 31 -8.09 -3.56 -2.71
C TYR A 31 -8.60 -5.00 -2.84
N VAL A 32 -7.80 -5.99 -2.46
CA VAL A 32 -8.18 -7.42 -2.52
C VAL A 32 -9.39 -7.70 -1.63
N VAL A 33 -9.39 -7.20 -0.39
CA VAL A 33 -10.50 -7.40 0.57
C VAL A 33 -11.79 -6.75 0.05
N LEU A 34 -11.71 -5.50 -0.42
CA LEU A 34 -12.88 -4.79 -0.95
C LEU A 34 -13.41 -5.49 -2.21
N LYS A 35 -12.53 -5.93 -3.10
CA LYS A 35 -12.92 -6.69 -4.30
C LYS A 35 -13.59 -8.02 -3.94
N ALA A 36 -13.05 -8.75 -2.96
CA ALA A 36 -13.64 -9.99 -2.47
C ALA A 36 -15.05 -9.77 -1.89
N LYS A 37 -15.23 -8.73 -1.07
CA LYS A 37 -16.53 -8.36 -0.50
C LYS A 37 -17.56 -7.93 -1.56
N MET A 38 -17.12 -7.20 -2.57
CA MET A 38 -18.00 -6.82 -3.70
C MET A 38 -18.40 -8.04 -4.52
N ALA A 39 -17.49 -8.98 -4.76
CA ALA A 39 -17.80 -10.23 -5.46
C ALA A 39 -18.77 -11.11 -4.66
N GLU A 40 -18.62 -11.16 -3.34
CA GLU A 40 -19.54 -11.85 -2.43
C GLU A 40 -20.94 -11.20 -2.44
N SER A 41 -21.00 -9.87 -2.37
CA SER A 41 -22.27 -9.13 -2.46
C SER A 41 -22.97 -9.33 -3.80
N ALA A 42 -22.21 -9.37 -4.90
CA ALA A 42 -22.75 -9.64 -6.24
C ALA A 42 -23.29 -11.08 -6.37
N LYS A 43 -22.64 -12.05 -5.72
CA LYS A 43 -23.12 -13.44 -5.67
C LYS A 43 -24.44 -13.55 -4.89
N ASN A 44 -24.53 -12.90 -3.74
CA ASN A 44 -25.72 -12.95 -2.88
C ASN A 44 -26.89 -12.13 -3.44
N ALA A 45 -26.64 -11.14 -4.31
CA ALA A 45 -27.70 -10.38 -4.99
C ALA A 45 -28.36 -11.15 -6.15
N GLY A 46 -27.82 -12.31 -6.53
CA GLY A 46 -28.39 -13.21 -7.54
C GLY A 46 -29.14 -14.42 -6.97
N GLU A 47 -29.17 -14.58 -5.64
CA GLU A 47 -30.04 -15.53 -4.91
C GLU A 47 -31.35 -14.85 -4.50
#